data_AF-A0A4S8HXE9-F1
#
_entry.id   AF-A0A4S8HXE9-F1
#
_cell.length_a   1.000
_cell.length_b   1.000
_cell.length_c   1.000
_cell.angle_alpha   90.00
_cell.angle_beta   90.00
_cell.angle_gamma   90.00
#
_symmetry.space_group_name_H-M   'P 1'
#
loop_
_entity.id
_entity.type
_entity.pdbx_description
1 polymer ?
#
loop_
_entity_poly.entity_id
_entity_poly.type
_entity_poly.pdbx_seq_one_letter_code
_entity_poly.pdbx_strand_id
1 'polypeptide(L)'
;MNTTLKKLHHLSGIVIASFLLLHLSNHLFALGGPALHILVMSWFRHVYRFLPVEIFLLMCVIYQVISGVTLVFKKGFLKQPLYVIIQIVSGLYLSFFMICHVGAVMLGRYQLNVDTDFYFAAGVANNYSSKLFFIPYYTLSLVCVFAHIACIHYKIGIEKINELPVGVIKTRFRNMYKREVAGIGIVGAIITFLIMIAFSGVLNDM
;
A
#
# COMPACT_ATOMS: atom_id res chain seq x y z
N MET A 1 21.03 2.75 15.72
CA MET A 1 19.96 3.35 14.88
C MET A 1 18.98 4.08 15.79
N ASN A 2 18.69 5.36 15.52
CA ASN A 2 17.84 6.21 16.36
C ASN A 2 16.45 5.55 16.60
N THR A 3 16.13 5.24 17.85
CA THR A 3 14.89 4.56 18.26
C THR A 3 13.65 5.42 17.99
N THR A 4 13.78 6.74 18.10
CA THR A 4 12.72 7.71 17.78
C THR A 4 12.33 7.66 16.30
N LEU A 5 13.30 7.58 15.39
CA LEU A 5 13.04 7.47 13.94
C LEU A 5 12.21 6.23 13.62
N LYS A 6 12.53 5.07 14.20
CA LYS A 6 11.76 3.84 13.96
C LYS A 6 10.33 3.93 14.51
N LYS A 7 10.18 4.50 15.71
CA LYS A 7 8.88 4.67 16.38
C LYS A 7 7.97 5.57 15.55
N LEU A 8 8.48 6.74 15.15
CA LEU A 8 7.72 7.68 14.33
C LEU A 8 7.39 7.10 12.95
N HIS A 9 8.33 6.40 12.30
CA HIS A 9 8.08 5.72 11.02
C HIS A 9 6.98 4.66 11.13
N HIS A 10 6.96 3.92 12.24
CA HIS A 10 5.90 2.95 12.49
C HIS A 10 4.54 3.64 12.70
N LEU A 11 4.51 4.71 13.50
CA LEU A 11 3.29 5.46 13.78
C LEU A 11 2.70 6.12 12.52
N SER A 12 3.53 6.78 11.71
CA SER A 12 3.10 7.33 10.42
C SER A 12 2.61 6.22 9.48
N GLY A 13 3.28 5.07 9.50
CA GLY A 13 2.84 3.89 8.76
C GLY A 13 1.44 3.41 9.14
N ILE A 14 1.07 3.44 10.43
CA ILE A 14 -0.29 3.08 10.90
C ILE A 14 -1.33 4.08 10.38
N VAL A 15 -1.02 5.38 10.42
CA VAL A 15 -1.91 6.42 9.88
C VAL A 15 -2.14 6.20 8.38
N ILE A 16 -1.08 5.99 7.62
CA ILE A 16 -1.16 5.72 6.17
C ILE A 16 -1.91 4.41 5.90
N ALA A 17 -1.67 3.36 6.68
CA ALA A 17 -2.37 2.08 6.52
C ALA A 17 -3.88 2.23 6.75
N SER A 18 -4.29 3.09 7.69
CA SER A 18 -5.70 3.39 7.96
C SER A 18 -6.36 4.09 6.77
N PHE A 19 -5.70 5.09 6.19
CA PHE A 19 -6.14 5.72 4.96
C PHE A 19 -6.18 4.73 3.78
N LEU A 20 -5.14 3.92 3.64
CA LEU A 20 -5.02 2.92 2.57
C LEU A 20 -6.16 1.90 2.62
N LEU A 21 -6.59 1.47 3.81
CA LEU A 21 -7.72 0.57 3.96
C LEU A 21 -9.00 1.18 3.37
N LEU A 22 -9.31 2.44 3.71
CA LEU A 22 -10.46 3.16 3.15
C LEU A 22 -10.30 3.36 1.63
N HIS A 23 -9.10 3.71 1.19
CA HIS A 23 -8.78 3.93 -0.21
C HIS A 23 -8.95 2.67 -1.07
N LEU A 24 -8.40 1.53 -0.64
CA LEU A 24 -8.56 0.26 -1.34
C LEU A 24 -10.01 -0.25 -1.28
N SER A 25 -10.72 -0.02 -0.17
CA SER A 25 -12.14 -0.34 -0.07
C SER A 25 -12.95 0.44 -1.10
N ASN A 26 -12.66 1.74 -1.26
CA ASN A 26 -13.28 2.57 -2.29
C ASN A 26 -13.03 2.01 -3.71
N HIS A 27 -11.80 1.59 -4.00
CA HIS A 27 -11.47 0.95 -5.29
C HIS A 27 -12.21 -0.37 -5.49
N LEU A 28 -12.42 -1.18 -4.45
CA LEU A 28 -13.23 -2.39 -4.56
C LEU A 28 -14.70 -2.10 -4.86
N PHE A 29 -15.25 -0.97 -4.42
CA PHE A 29 -16.61 -0.55 -4.80
C PHE A 29 -16.75 -0.25 -6.30
N ALA A 30 -15.66 -0.10 -7.06
CA ALA A 30 -15.71 -0.03 -8.51
C ALA A 30 -16.19 -1.34 -9.17
N LEU A 31 -16.18 -2.47 -8.45
CA LEU A 31 -16.82 -3.70 -8.92
C LEU A 31 -18.33 -3.54 -9.14
N GLY A 32 -18.97 -2.60 -8.43
CA GLY A 32 -20.36 -2.21 -8.65
C GLY A 32 -20.53 -1.03 -9.62
N GLY A 33 -19.48 -0.72 -10.39
CA GLY A 33 -19.48 0.31 -11.42
C GLY A 33 -18.98 1.70 -10.95
N PRO A 34 -18.78 2.63 -11.91
CA PRO A 34 -18.23 3.96 -11.64
C PRO A 34 -19.09 4.77 -10.66
N ALA A 35 -20.42 4.66 -10.76
CA ALA A 35 -21.35 5.40 -9.91
C ALA A 35 -21.22 5.03 -8.43
N LEU A 36 -21.12 3.73 -8.12
CA LEU A 36 -20.95 3.25 -6.74
C LEU A 36 -19.59 3.67 -6.17
N HIS A 37 -18.52 3.53 -6.96
CA HIS A 37 -17.20 4.02 -6.59
C HIS A 37 -17.22 5.53 -6.28
N ILE A 38 -17.82 6.35 -7.15
CA ILE A 38 -17.88 7.80 -6.96
C ILE A 38 -18.73 8.18 -5.75
N LEU A 39 -19.84 7.48 -5.51
CA LEU A 39 -20.69 7.68 -4.33
C LEU A 39 -19.89 7.45 -3.04
N VAL A 40 -19.26 6.29 -2.88
CA VAL A 40 -18.46 5.97 -1.69
C VAL A 40 -17.27 6.92 -1.56
N MET A 41 -16.63 7.26 -2.68
CA MET A 41 -15.52 8.19 -2.73
C MET A 41 -15.94 9.55 -2.20
N SER A 42 -17.13 10.04 -2.57
CA SER A 42 -17.66 11.32 -2.11
C SER A 42 -17.77 11.35 -0.58
N TRP A 43 -18.24 10.27 0.05
CA TRP A 43 -18.32 10.17 1.51
C TRP A 43 -16.94 10.18 2.16
N PHE A 44 -16.00 9.38 1.67
CA PHE A 44 -14.65 9.36 2.22
C PHE A 44 -13.90 10.69 2.02
N ARG A 45 -14.16 11.41 0.91
CA ARG A 45 -13.57 12.73 0.66
C ARG A 45 -13.94 13.77 1.72
N HIS A 46 -15.11 13.68 2.35
CA HIS A 46 -15.44 14.56 3.48
C HIS A 46 -14.48 14.41 4.66
N VAL A 47 -13.82 13.26 4.78
CA VAL A 47 -12.83 12.98 5.82
C VAL A 47 -11.43 13.32 5.33
N TYR A 48 -10.94 12.66 4.27
CA TYR A 48 -9.53 12.77 3.90
C TYR A 48 -9.18 14.02 3.08
N ARG A 49 -10.18 14.73 2.53
CA ARG A 49 -9.98 16.07 1.92
C ARG A 49 -10.37 17.20 2.88
N PHE A 50 -10.72 16.91 4.13
CA PHE A 50 -10.80 17.95 5.15
C PHE A 50 -9.40 18.49 5.41
N LEU A 51 -9.21 19.80 5.25
CA LEU A 51 -7.88 20.42 5.15
C LEU A 51 -6.89 20.00 6.25
N PRO A 52 -7.24 19.98 7.55
CA PRO A 52 -6.33 19.50 8.59
C PRO A 52 -5.91 18.02 8.42
N VAL A 53 -6.85 17.16 8.02
CA VAL A 53 -6.59 15.73 7.80
C VAL A 53 -5.74 15.53 6.55
N GLU A 54 -6.05 16.26 5.46
CA GLU A 54 -5.28 16.19 4.22
C GLU A 54 -3.81 16.59 4.45
N ILE A 55 -3.57 17.74 5.10
CA ILE A 55 -2.22 18.20 5.46
C ILE A 55 -1.50 17.15 6.31
N PHE A 56 -2.18 16.62 7.35
CA PHE A 56 -1.58 15.63 8.23
C PHE A 56 -1.22 14.32 7.50
N LEU A 57 -2.10 13.83 6.62
CA LEU A 57 -1.85 12.65 5.79
C LEU A 57 -0.68 12.88 4.83
N LEU A 58 -0.63 14.03 4.16
CA LEU A 58 0.49 14.37 3.25
C LEU A 58 1.82 14.46 4.01
N MET A 59 1.83 15.05 5.21
CA MET A 59 3.00 15.07 6.08
C MET A 59 3.43 13.66 6.49
N CYS A 60 2.49 12.77 6.79
CA CYS A 60 2.79 11.36 7.06
C CYS A 60 3.41 10.67 5.85
N VAL A 61 2.86 10.88 4.64
CA VAL A 61 3.39 10.31 3.39
C VAL A 61 4.83 10.78 3.14
N ILE A 62 5.09 12.09 3.21
CA ILE A 62 6.44 12.66 3.05
C ILE A 62 7.38 12.06 4.08
N TYR A 63 6.97 12.01 5.34
CA TYR A 63 7.77 11.43 6.40
C TYR A 63 8.05 9.95 6.16
N GLN A 64 7.06 9.16 5.71
CA GLN A 64 7.21 7.74 5.45
C GLN A 64 8.23 7.47 4.34
N VAL A 65 8.18 8.25 3.26
CA VAL A 65 9.14 8.19 2.15
C VAL A 65 10.55 8.48 2.64
N ILE A 66 10.76 9.64 3.30
CA ILE A 66 12.08 10.08 3.76
C ILE A 66 12.65 9.12 4.80
N SER A 67 11.86 8.77 5.82
CA SER A 67 12.29 7.89 6.91
C SER A 67 12.54 6.46 6.42
N GLY A 68 11.69 5.92 5.53
CA GLY A 68 11.87 4.60 4.94
C GLY A 68 13.18 4.49 4.16
N VAL A 69 13.44 5.44 3.27
CA VAL A 69 14.70 5.51 2.49
C VAL A 69 15.91 5.67 3.42
N THR A 70 15.82 6.56 4.42
CA THR A 70 16.88 6.76 5.42
C THR A 70 17.19 5.48 6.19
N LEU A 71 16.17 4.70 6.59
CA LEU A 71 16.34 3.44 7.31
C LEU A 71 17.04 2.39 6.46
N VAL A 72 16.75 2.33 5.15
CA VAL A 72 17.41 1.42 4.21
C VAL A 72 18.91 1.75 4.11
N PHE A 73 19.27 3.01 3.90
CA PHE A 73 20.68 3.42 3.82
C PHE A 73 21.45 3.22 5.12
N LYS A 74 20.81 3.48 6.27
CA LYS A 74 21.47 3.29 7.59
C LYS A 74 21.65 1.83 7.98
N LYS A 75 20.72 0.95 7.60
CA LYS A 75 20.76 -0.47 7.99
C LYS A 75 21.53 -1.33 6.99
N GLY A 76 21.50 -0.97 5.71
CA GLY A 76 21.92 -1.85 4.62
C GLY A 76 21.00 -3.08 4.49
N PHE A 77 21.12 -3.79 3.35
CA PHE A 77 20.30 -4.97 3.07
C PHE A 77 21.12 -6.21 2.65
N LEU A 78 22.43 -6.06 2.44
CA LEU A 78 23.32 -7.19 2.17
C LEU A 78 23.36 -8.14 3.38
N LYS A 79 23.26 -9.45 3.12
CA LYS A 79 23.24 -10.53 4.14
C LYS A 79 22.04 -10.53 5.10
N GLN A 80 20.95 -9.83 4.77
CA GLN A 80 19.70 -9.91 5.53
C GLN A 80 18.87 -11.14 5.13
N PRO A 81 18.03 -11.70 6.02
CA PRO A 81 17.14 -12.79 5.64
C PRO A 81 16.11 -12.32 4.60
N LEU A 82 15.62 -13.26 3.78
CA LEU A 82 14.78 -12.96 2.60
C LEU A 82 13.57 -12.05 2.92
N TYR A 83 12.86 -12.28 4.02
CA TYR A 83 11.71 -11.45 4.40
C TYR A 83 12.08 -9.98 4.68
N VAL A 84 13.30 -9.71 5.16
CA VAL A 84 13.80 -8.35 5.35
C VAL A 84 14.14 -7.72 4.00
N ILE A 85 14.72 -8.48 3.08
CA ILE A 85 15.01 -8.01 1.71
C ILE A 85 13.70 -7.65 1.00
N ILE A 86 12.70 -8.53 1.04
CA ILE A 86 11.38 -8.28 0.44
C ILE A 86 10.74 -7.04 1.07
N GLN A 87 10.77 -6.89 2.39
CA GLN A 87 10.24 -5.70 3.07
C GLN A 87 10.93 -4.41 2.58
N ILE A 88 12.26 -4.43 2.43
CA ILE A 88 13.05 -3.28 1.97
C ILE A 88 12.71 -2.94 0.52
N VAL A 89 12.74 -3.91 -0.39
CA VAL A 89 12.49 -3.68 -1.82
C VAL A 89 11.06 -3.22 -2.05
N SER A 90 10.07 -3.88 -1.43
CA SER A 90 8.67 -3.45 -1.48
C SER A 90 8.51 -2.04 -0.89
N GLY A 91 9.18 -1.72 0.22
CA GLY A 91 9.13 -0.40 0.84
C GLY A 91 9.73 0.70 -0.05
N LEU A 92 10.84 0.43 -0.74
CA LEU A 92 11.44 1.35 -1.71
C LEU A 92 10.52 1.60 -2.90
N TYR A 93 9.90 0.53 -3.42
CA TYR A 93 8.92 0.65 -4.48
C TYR A 93 7.70 1.47 -4.03
N LEU A 94 7.19 1.24 -2.82
CA LEU A 94 6.08 2.02 -2.26
C LEU A 94 6.44 3.49 -2.07
N SER A 95 7.69 3.80 -1.69
CA SER A 95 8.17 5.19 -1.65
C SER A 95 8.13 5.84 -3.02
N PHE A 96 8.65 5.16 -4.06
CA PHE A 96 8.54 5.62 -5.45
C PHE A 96 7.09 5.79 -5.89
N PHE A 97 6.25 4.80 -5.61
CA PHE A 97 4.83 4.81 -5.93
C PHE A 97 4.14 6.01 -5.28
N MET A 98 4.35 6.26 -3.99
CA MET A 98 3.74 7.38 -3.27
C MET A 98 4.13 8.73 -3.88
N ILE A 99 5.41 8.93 -4.23
CA ILE A 99 5.86 10.19 -4.87
C ILE A 99 5.09 10.44 -6.17
N CYS A 100 5.08 9.45 -7.06
CA CYS A 100 4.44 9.60 -8.37
C CYS A 100 2.92 9.64 -8.29
N HIS A 101 2.31 8.75 -7.51
CA HIS A 101 0.86 8.61 -7.39
C HIS A 101 0.24 9.81 -6.68
N VAL A 102 0.73 10.17 -5.49
CA VAL A 102 0.22 11.34 -4.76
C VAL A 102 0.54 12.61 -5.53
N GLY A 103 1.74 12.71 -6.13
CA GLY A 103 2.10 13.84 -7.00
C GLY A 103 1.10 14.03 -8.15
N ALA A 104 0.73 12.95 -8.85
CA ALA A 104 -0.24 13.01 -9.94
C ALA A 104 -1.65 13.42 -9.46
N VAL A 105 -2.10 12.91 -8.31
CA VAL A 105 -3.41 13.27 -7.73
C VAL A 105 -3.44 14.73 -7.28
N MET A 106 -2.36 15.22 -6.66
CA MET A 106 -2.26 16.63 -6.25
C MET A 106 -2.16 17.55 -7.46
N LEU A 107 -1.35 17.21 -8.46
CA LEU A 107 -1.23 17.97 -9.70
C LEU A 107 -2.56 18.02 -10.46
N GLY A 108 -3.25 16.89 -10.58
CA GLY A 108 -4.57 16.80 -11.18
C GLY A 108 -5.55 17.76 -10.51
N ARG A 109 -5.59 17.76 -9.18
CA ARG A 109 -6.51 18.60 -8.41
C ARG A 109 -6.16 20.09 -8.47
N TYR A 110 -4.91 20.46 -8.18
CA TYR A 110 -4.55 21.86 -7.94
C TYR A 110 -4.02 22.60 -9.16
N GLN A 111 -3.42 21.90 -10.13
CA GLN A 111 -2.85 22.53 -11.32
C GLN A 111 -3.71 22.33 -12.56
N LEU A 112 -4.24 21.11 -12.75
CA LEU A 112 -5.05 20.77 -13.91
C LEU A 112 -6.55 21.01 -13.69
N ASN A 113 -6.96 21.26 -12.44
CA ASN A 113 -8.35 21.47 -12.04
C ASN A 113 -9.31 20.37 -12.51
N VAL A 114 -8.82 19.12 -12.54
CA VAL A 114 -9.63 17.94 -12.87
C VAL A 114 -10.04 17.21 -11.59
N ASP A 115 -11.24 16.63 -11.58
CA ASP A 115 -11.61 15.76 -10.47
C ASP A 115 -10.84 14.44 -10.57
N THR A 116 -10.09 14.13 -9.51
CA THR A 116 -9.30 12.89 -9.39
C THR A 116 -10.17 11.74 -8.90
N ASP A 117 -11.15 11.38 -9.72
CA ASP A 117 -12.19 10.39 -9.46
C ASP A 117 -11.94 9.03 -10.15
N PHE A 118 -13.00 8.23 -10.31
CA PHE A 118 -12.93 6.97 -11.04
C PHE A 118 -12.36 7.15 -12.46
N TYR A 119 -12.85 8.14 -13.20
CA TYR A 119 -12.48 8.35 -14.60
C TYR A 119 -11.05 8.85 -14.73
N PHE A 120 -10.56 9.63 -13.76
CA PHE A 120 -9.14 10.01 -13.71
C PHE A 120 -8.23 8.77 -13.62
N ALA A 121 -8.55 7.81 -12.75
CA ALA A 121 -7.77 6.58 -12.59
C ALA A 121 -7.98 5.60 -13.76
N ALA A 122 -9.22 5.41 -14.21
CA ALA A 122 -9.55 4.55 -15.33
C ALA A 122 -8.96 5.05 -16.66
N GLY A 123 -8.86 6.37 -16.86
CA GLY A 123 -8.34 6.97 -18.08
C GLY A 123 -6.93 6.48 -18.42
N VAL A 124 -6.02 6.46 -17.43
CA VAL A 124 -4.64 5.98 -17.66
C VAL A 124 -4.55 4.45 -17.81
N ALA A 125 -5.52 3.71 -17.26
CA ALA A 125 -5.57 2.25 -17.31
C ALA A 125 -6.20 1.71 -18.61
N ASN A 126 -6.95 2.52 -19.35
CA ASN A 126 -7.66 2.09 -20.55
C ASN A 126 -7.11 2.68 -21.86
N ASN A 127 -6.36 3.77 -21.80
CA ASN A 127 -5.67 4.32 -22.97
C ASN A 127 -4.46 3.45 -23.37
N TYR A 128 -4.37 3.04 -24.64
CA TYR A 128 -3.41 2.02 -25.09
C TYR A 128 -1.93 2.31 -24.76
N SER A 129 -1.47 3.54 -24.99
CA SER A 129 -0.09 3.92 -24.68
C SER A 129 0.17 3.96 -23.17
N SER A 130 -0.77 4.52 -22.42
CA SER A 130 -0.66 4.67 -20.96
C SER A 130 -0.77 3.34 -20.22
N LYS A 131 -1.68 2.45 -20.61
CA LYS A 131 -1.97 1.22 -19.89
C LYS A 131 -0.78 0.27 -19.80
N LEU A 132 0.11 0.27 -20.81
CA LEU A 132 1.34 -0.51 -20.81
C LEU A 132 2.27 -0.17 -19.64
N PHE A 133 2.24 1.09 -19.17
CA PHE A 133 2.97 1.52 -17.99
C PHE A 133 2.13 1.41 -16.71
N PHE A 134 0.90 1.93 -16.74
CA PHE A 134 0.09 2.09 -15.54
C PHE A 134 -0.46 0.77 -14.98
N ILE A 135 -0.76 -0.22 -15.83
CA ILE A 135 -1.20 -1.54 -15.34
C ILE A 135 -0.10 -2.22 -14.50
N PRO A 136 1.14 -2.41 -15.00
CA PRO A 136 2.23 -2.93 -14.17
C PRO A 136 2.52 -2.07 -12.94
N TYR A 137 2.48 -0.75 -13.09
CA TYR A 137 2.74 0.20 -12.00
C TYR A 137 1.71 0.08 -10.85
N TYR A 138 0.41 0.07 -11.14
CA TYR A 138 -0.61 -0.09 -10.10
C TYR A 138 -0.67 -1.52 -9.55
N THR A 139 -0.48 -2.53 -10.40
CA THR A 139 -0.45 -3.93 -9.94
C THR A 139 0.70 -4.15 -8.96
N LEU A 140 1.90 -3.67 -9.30
CA LEU A 140 3.08 -3.85 -8.46
C LEU A 140 2.97 -3.08 -7.14
N SER A 141 2.23 -1.96 -7.09
CA SER A 141 2.01 -1.24 -5.83
C SER A 141 1.15 -2.03 -4.86
N LEU A 142 0.05 -2.62 -5.33
CA LEU A 142 -0.79 -3.49 -4.51
C LEU A 142 -0.01 -4.73 -4.03
N VAL A 143 0.73 -5.39 -4.93
CA VAL A 143 1.60 -6.52 -4.57
C VAL A 143 2.62 -6.11 -3.50
N CYS A 144 3.26 -4.96 -3.66
CA CYS A 144 4.23 -4.45 -2.69
C CYS A 144 3.59 -4.11 -1.35
N VAL A 145 2.38 -3.54 -1.30
CA VAL A 145 1.65 -3.28 -0.04
C VAL A 145 1.48 -4.58 0.74
N PHE A 146 0.91 -5.61 0.12
CA PHE A 146 0.65 -6.88 0.80
C PHE A 146 1.93 -7.62 1.17
N ALA A 147 2.95 -7.61 0.31
CA ALA A 147 4.26 -8.17 0.61
C ALA A 147 4.93 -7.46 1.80
N HIS A 148 4.85 -6.12 1.84
CA HIS A 148 5.41 -5.32 2.93
C HIS A 148 4.74 -5.62 4.27
N ILE A 149 3.40 -5.66 4.29
CA ILE A 149 2.61 -6.02 5.47
C ILE A 149 2.91 -7.44 5.94
N ALA A 150 2.96 -8.40 5.01
CA ALA A 150 3.26 -9.79 5.32
C ALA A 150 4.66 -9.94 5.95
N CYS A 151 5.65 -9.19 5.46
CA CYS A 151 6.99 -9.21 6.05
C CYS A 151 7.05 -8.55 7.44
N ILE A 152 6.29 -7.47 7.67
CA ILE A 152 6.15 -6.86 9.01
C ILE A 152 5.53 -7.87 9.97
N HIS A 153 4.44 -8.51 9.57
CA HIS A 153 3.74 -9.52 10.37
C HIS A 153 4.66 -10.69 10.72
N TYR A 154 5.37 -11.22 9.72
CA TYR A 154 6.35 -12.29 9.93
C TYR A 154 7.46 -11.86 10.87
N LYS A 155 7.98 -10.64 10.74
CA LYS A 155 9.04 -10.10 11.61
C LYS A 155 8.60 -10.06 13.06
N ILE A 156 7.40 -9.54 13.33
CA ILE A 156 6.81 -9.50 14.69
C ILE A 156 6.65 -10.93 15.23
N GLY A 157 6.19 -11.87 14.39
CA GLY A 157 6.06 -13.27 14.78
C GLY A 157 7.40 -13.93 15.14
N ILE A 158 8.46 -13.67 14.36
CA ILE A 158 9.80 -14.18 14.65
C ILE A 158 10.37 -13.58 15.94
N GLU A 159 10.16 -12.29 16.18
CA GLU A 159 10.56 -11.63 17.44
C GLU A 159 9.91 -12.33 18.65
N LYS A 160 8.59 -12.59 18.59
CA LYS A 160 7.86 -13.35 19.63
C LYS A 160 8.34 -14.79 19.78
N ILE A 161 8.64 -15.48 18.68
CA ILE A 161 9.13 -16.87 18.73
C ILE A 161 10.48 -16.98 19.45
N ASN A 162 11.34 -15.97 19.29
CA ASN A 162 12.67 -16.00 19.89
C ASN A 162 12.62 -15.95 21.43
N GLU A 163 11.55 -15.37 22.00
CA GLU A 163 11.31 -15.28 23.44
C GLU A 163 10.80 -16.59 24.07
N LEU A 164 10.39 -17.58 23.26
CA LEU A 164 9.82 -18.84 23.77
C LEU A 164 10.91 -19.81 24.29
N PRO A 165 10.62 -20.64 25.31
CA PRO A 165 11.62 -21.51 25.94
C PRO A 165 11.89 -22.85 25.21
N VAL A 166 10.92 -23.42 24.48
CA VAL A 166 11.01 -24.81 23.96
C VAL A 166 11.00 -24.88 22.42
N GLY A 167 11.91 -25.67 21.84
CA GLY A 167 12.09 -25.80 20.39
C GLY A 167 10.87 -26.33 19.62
N VAL A 168 10.14 -27.32 20.15
CA VAL A 168 8.92 -27.86 19.52
C VAL A 168 7.84 -26.78 19.39
N ILE A 169 7.69 -25.97 20.44
CA ILE A 169 6.76 -24.83 20.47
C ILE A 169 7.18 -23.79 19.41
N LYS A 170 8.48 -23.47 19.31
CA LYS A 170 9.02 -22.55 18.28
C LYS A 170 8.68 -23.00 16.87
N THR A 171 8.83 -24.29 16.56
CA THR A 171 8.52 -24.83 15.22
C THR A 171 7.05 -24.72 14.87
N ARG A 172 6.16 -25.02 15.84
CA ARG A 172 4.70 -24.88 15.64
C ARG A 172 4.31 -23.44 15.32
N PHE A 173 4.76 -22.48 16.13
CA PHE A 173 4.46 -21.05 15.89
C PHE A 173 5.07 -20.54 14.58
N ARG A 174 6.30 -20.98 14.23
CA ARG A 174 6.91 -20.61 12.95
C ARG A 174 6.07 -21.06 11.77
N ASN A 175 5.52 -22.28 11.80
CA ASN A 175 4.65 -22.78 10.74
C ASN A 175 3.32 -22.02 10.67
N MET A 176 2.77 -21.61 11.82
CA MET A 176 1.58 -20.76 11.90
C MET A 176 1.82 -19.41 11.21
N TYR A 177 2.87 -18.67 11.57
CA TYR A 177 3.18 -17.39 10.94
C TYR A 177 3.47 -17.52 9.44
N LYS A 178 4.10 -18.62 8.98
CA LYS A 178 4.26 -18.89 7.55
C LYS A 178 2.91 -19.02 6.83
N ARG A 179 1.95 -19.71 7.44
CA ARG A 179 0.59 -19.85 6.89
C ARG A 179 -0.14 -18.50 6.85
N GLU A 180 -0.02 -17.69 7.89
CA GLU A 180 -0.61 -16.34 7.93
C GLU A 180 -0.02 -15.42 6.85
N VAL A 181 1.31 -15.45 6.67
CA VAL A 181 2.00 -14.72 5.58
C VAL A 181 1.49 -15.16 4.20
N ALA A 182 1.35 -16.47 3.98
CA ALA A 182 0.77 -16.99 2.75
C ALA A 182 -0.68 -16.53 2.57
N GLY A 183 -1.48 -16.52 3.63
CA GLY A 183 -2.84 -16.00 3.64
C GLY A 183 -2.92 -14.53 3.24
N ILE A 184 -2.05 -13.67 3.80
CA ILE A 184 -1.95 -12.25 3.42
C ILE A 184 -1.61 -12.11 1.93
N GLY A 185 -0.69 -12.93 1.42
CA GLY A 185 -0.32 -12.95 0.01
C GLY A 185 -1.49 -13.34 -0.92
N ILE A 186 -2.24 -14.38 -0.56
CA ILE A 186 -3.41 -14.85 -1.34
C ILE A 186 -4.51 -13.78 -1.35
N VAL A 187 -4.86 -13.24 -0.17
CA VAL A 187 -5.86 -12.16 -0.07
C VAL A 187 -5.40 -10.95 -0.87
N GLY A 188 -4.12 -10.60 -0.79
CA GLY A 188 -3.54 -9.53 -1.57
C GLY A 188 -3.63 -9.74 -3.07
N ALA A 189 -3.38 -10.95 -3.56
CA ALA A 189 -3.52 -11.30 -4.97
C ALA A 189 -4.98 -11.18 -5.44
N ILE A 190 -5.93 -11.66 -4.64
CA ILE A 190 -7.37 -11.55 -4.95
C ILE A 190 -7.79 -10.08 -5.02
N ILE A 191 -7.46 -9.27 -4.00
CA ILE A 191 -7.80 -7.84 -3.97
C ILE A 191 -7.16 -7.12 -5.15
N THR A 192 -5.89 -7.43 -5.46
CA THR A 192 -5.19 -6.84 -6.62
C THR A 192 -5.91 -7.16 -7.91
N PHE A 193 -6.25 -8.42 -8.15
CA PHE A 193 -6.98 -8.84 -9.33
C PHE A 193 -8.33 -8.13 -9.46
N LEU A 194 -9.11 -8.09 -8.36
CA LEU A 194 -10.42 -7.45 -8.32
C LEU A 194 -10.37 -5.95 -8.60
N ILE A 195 -9.41 -5.22 -8.03
CA ILE A 195 -9.23 -3.80 -8.32
C ILE A 195 -8.83 -3.60 -9.78
N MET A 196 -7.85 -4.37 -10.28
CA MET A 196 -7.36 -4.20 -11.64
C MET A 196 -8.44 -4.51 -12.69
N ILE A 197 -9.29 -5.52 -12.48
CA ILE A 197 -10.39 -5.83 -13.40
C ILE A 197 -11.53 -4.80 -13.32
N ALA A 198 -11.78 -4.20 -12.15
CA ALA A 198 -12.79 -3.15 -12.01
C ALA A 198 -12.43 -1.88 -12.80
N PHE A 199 -11.14 -1.57 -12.91
CA PHE A 199 -10.64 -0.40 -13.62
C PHE A 199 -10.24 -0.67 -15.08
N SER A 200 -10.28 -1.92 -15.56
CA SER A 200 -9.88 -2.28 -16.93
C SER A 200 -10.99 -2.11 -17.98
N GLY A 201 -12.17 -1.61 -17.59
CA GLY A 201 -13.33 -1.45 -18.48
C GLY A 201 -14.12 -2.74 -18.72
N VAL A 202 -13.51 -3.91 -18.52
CA VAL A 202 -14.11 -5.23 -18.80
C VAL A 202 -15.46 -5.46 -18.12
N LEU A 203 -15.66 -4.92 -16.91
CA LEU A 203 -16.90 -5.09 -16.14
C LEU A 203 -17.97 -4.03 -16.41
N ASN A 204 -17.59 -2.89 -17.01
CA ASN A 204 -18.47 -1.71 -17.13
C ASN A 204 -19.12 -1.59 -18.52
N ASP A 205 -18.81 -2.52 -19.43
CA ASP A 205 -19.46 -2.68 -20.75
C ASP A 205 -20.64 -3.68 -20.71
N MET A 206 -21.06 -4.13 -19.52
CA MET A 206 -22.26 -4.94 -19.26
C MET A 206 -23.39 -4.06 -18.70
#